data_AF-A0A9W4LPG4-F1
#
_entry.id   AF-A0A9W4LPG4-F1
#
_cell.length_a   1.000
_cell.length_b   1.000
_cell.length_c   1.000
_cell.angle_alpha   90.00
_cell.angle_beta   90.00
_cell.angle_gamma   90.00
#
_symmetry.space_group_name_H-M   'P 1'
#
loop_
_entity.id
_entity.type
_entity.pdbx_description
1 polymer ?
#
loop_
_entity_poly.entity_id
_entity_poly.type
_entity_poly.pdbx_seq_one_letter_code
_entity_poly.pdbx_strand_id
1 'polypeptide(L)'
;MARKTDRSISRPLASDWSDFELMTLREACEVFLGGLLEPRSLRTEVRKGTLTLTRVAGKDFVTPSAIKEMLRLCRSDQKDHASMNAPHAATSRGKSPTRASGSSEMDRLRLAQAAARMTSLALKERSLPT
;
A
#
# COMPACT_ATOMS: atom_id res chain seq x y z
N MET A 1 6.90 -21.13 19.98
CA MET A 1 6.18 -22.30 19.43
C MET A 1 5.89 -22.04 17.95
N ALA A 2 6.72 -22.55 17.04
CA ALA A 2 6.47 -22.46 15.61
C ALA A 2 5.55 -23.61 15.21
N ARG A 3 4.32 -23.31 14.77
CA ARG A 3 3.42 -24.34 14.24
C ARG A 3 3.98 -24.78 12.89
N LYS A 4 4.49 -26.02 12.87
CA LYS A 4 4.90 -26.76 11.68
C LYS A 4 3.73 -26.73 10.69
N THR A 5 3.88 -26.01 9.59
CA THR A 5 2.92 -26.07 8.48
C THR A 5 3.04 -27.47 7.91
N ASP A 6 2.13 -28.35 8.29
CA ASP A 6 1.94 -29.62 7.63
C ASP A 6 1.42 -29.33 6.21
N ARG A 7 2.34 -29.33 5.24
CA ARG A 7 2.07 -29.04 3.82
C ARG A 7 1.51 -30.28 3.09
N SER A 8 0.99 -31.28 3.82
CA SER A 8 0.72 -32.61 3.26
C SER A 8 -0.76 -33.04 3.22
N ILE A 9 -1.71 -32.13 3.46
CA ILE A 9 -3.11 -32.33 3.05
C ILE A 9 -3.26 -31.67 1.69
N SER A 10 -3.58 -32.47 0.67
CA SER A 10 -3.78 -32.10 -0.73
C SER A 10 -4.48 -30.75 -0.86
N ARG A 11 -3.69 -29.69 -1.03
CA ARG A 11 -4.25 -28.34 -1.18
C ARG A 11 -4.92 -28.29 -2.56
N PRO A 12 -6.22 -27.98 -2.65
CA PRO A 12 -6.86 -27.82 -3.94
C PRO A 12 -6.11 -26.75 -4.73
N LEU A 13 -5.76 -27.08 -5.96
CA LEU A 13 -5.01 -26.19 -6.83
C LEU A 13 -5.98 -25.20 -7.47
N ALA A 14 -5.49 -24.01 -7.81
CA ALA A 14 -6.31 -23.01 -8.50
C ALA A 14 -6.90 -23.53 -9.83
N SER A 15 -6.26 -24.52 -10.45
CA SER A 15 -6.70 -25.17 -11.69
C SER A 15 -7.94 -26.06 -11.51
N ASP A 16 -8.26 -26.47 -10.28
CA ASP A 16 -9.40 -27.36 -10.01
C ASP A 16 -10.73 -26.59 -9.96
N TRP A 17 -10.68 -25.25 -9.95
CA TRP A 17 -11.84 -24.38 -9.82
C TRP A 17 -12.22 -23.76 -11.16
N SER A 18 -13.51 -23.84 -11.51
CA SER A 18 -14.04 -23.14 -12.68
C SER A 18 -14.16 -21.64 -12.42
N ASP A 19 -13.91 -20.79 -13.42
CA ASP A 19 -13.85 -19.32 -13.28
C ASP A 19 -15.13 -18.67 -12.72
N PHE A 20 -16.26 -19.38 -12.74
CA PHE A 20 -17.57 -18.94 -12.24
C PHE A 20 -18.01 -19.66 -10.95
N GLU A 21 -17.18 -20.57 -10.44
CA GLU A 21 -17.48 -21.31 -9.23
C GLU A 21 -17.38 -20.41 -8.00
N LEU A 22 -18.38 -20.50 -7.12
CA LEU A 22 -18.41 -19.71 -5.90
C LEU A 22 -17.51 -20.35 -4.85
N MET A 23 -16.48 -19.61 -4.44
CA MET A 23 -15.62 -19.97 -3.32
C MET A 23 -15.81 -18.99 -2.18
N THR A 24 -15.63 -19.47 -0.96
CA THR A 24 -15.58 -18.64 0.22
C THR A 24 -14.30 -17.79 0.24
N LEU A 25 -14.30 -16.70 1.00
CA LEU A 25 -13.10 -15.88 1.20
C LEU A 25 -11.93 -16.66 1.81
N ARG A 26 -12.21 -17.71 2.60
CA ARG A 26 -11.17 -18.57 3.18
C ARG A 26 -10.52 -19.43 2.10
N GLU A 27 -11.32 -20.12 1.28
CA GLU A 27 -10.83 -20.95 0.19
C GLU A 27 -10.04 -20.12 -0.82
N ALA A 28 -10.54 -18.94 -1.16
CA ALA A 28 -9.83 -17.95 -1.98
C ALA A 28 -8.40 -17.64 -1.46
N CYS A 29 -8.29 -17.35 -0.15
CA CYS A 29 -7.01 -17.10 0.50
C CYS A 29 -6.08 -18.32 0.45
N GLU A 30 -6.64 -19.51 0.65
CA GLU A 30 -5.85 -20.74 0.66
C GLU A 30 -5.38 -21.11 -0.76
N VAL A 31 -6.27 -21.05 -1.75
CA VAL A 31 -6.00 -21.51 -3.12
C VAL A 31 -5.15 -20.50 -3.91
N PHE A 32 -5.51 -19.21 -3.90
CA PHE A 32 -4.86 -18.20 -4.76
C PHE A 32 -3.72 -17.46 -4.08
N LEU A 33 -3.80 -17.30 -2.75
CA LEU A 33 -2.87 -16.47 -1.98
C LEU A 33 -1.96 -17.32 -1.08
N GLY A 34 -2.00 -18.65 -1.26
CA GLY A 34 -1.14 -19.58 -0.54
C GLY A 34 -1.38 -19.61 0.98
N GLY A 35 -2.48 -19.03 1.47
CA GLY A 35 -2.77 -18.85 2.91
C GLY A 35 -1.94 -17.76 3.57
N LEU A 36 -1.28 -16.89 2.79
CA LEU A 36 -0.49 -15.77 3.31
C LEU A 36 -1.38 -14.60 3.77
N LEU A 37 -2.60 -14.53 3.24
CA LEU A 37 -3.56 -13.48 3.54
C LEU A 37 -4.80 -14.06 4.24
N GLU A 38 -5.34 -13.28 5.17
CA GLU A 38 -6.57 -13.59 5.89
C GLU A 38 -7.80 -13.11 5.09
N PRO A 39 -8.99 -13.70 5.31
CA PRO A 39 -10.25 -13.23 4.70
C PRO A 39 -10.55 -11.74 4.96
N ARG A 40 -10.04 -11.18 6.06
CA ARG A 40 -10.12 -9.74 6.35
C ARG A 40 -9.40 -8.90 5.30
N SER A 41 -8.29 -9.36 4.74
CA SER A 41 -7.55 -8.65 3.70
C SER A 41 -8.36 -8.57 2.41
N LEU A 42 -9.05 -9.65 2.02
CA LEU A 42 -9.95 -9.62 0.86
C LEU A 42 -11.11 -8.64 1.09
N ARG A 43 -11.68 -8.59 2.29
CA ARG A 43 -12.70 -7.57 2.63
C ARG A 43 -12.19 -6.14 2.52
N THR A 44 -10.89 -5.91 2.74
CA THR A 44 -10.27 -4.59 2.51
C THR A 44 -10.23 -4.25 1.03
N GLU A 45 -9.87 -5.20 0.16
CA GLU A 45 -9.89 -4.98 -1.30
C GLU A 45 -11.31 -4.70 -1.82
N VAL A 46 -12.32 -5.36 -1.27
CA VAL A 46 -13.73 -5.03 -1.57
C VAL A 46 -14.07 -3.59 -1.19
N ARG A 47 -13.60 -3.12 -0.02
CA ARG A 47 -13.82 -1.73 0.40
C ARG A 47 -13.09 -0.72 -0.49
N LYS A 48 -11.97 -1.12 -1.09
CA LYS A 48 -11.26 -0.32 -2.10
C LYS A 48 -11.95 -0.35 -3.47
N GLY A 49 -12.90 -1.26 -3.68
CA GLY A 49 -13.57 -1.47 -4.97
C GLY A 49 -12.76 -2.28 -5.98
N THR A 50 -11.67 -2.91 -5.57
CA THR A 50 -10.79 -3.73 -6.45
C THR A 50 -11.25 -5.17 -6.58
N LEU A 51 -12.14 -5.64 -5.69
CA LEU A 51 -12.67 -7.01 -5.67
C LEU A 51 -14.20 -7.02 -5.60
N THR A 52 -14.84 -7.75 -6.50
CA THR A 52 -16.31 -7.94 -6.52
C THR A 52 -16.71 -9.13 -5.64
N LEU A 53 -17.70 -8.93 -4.76
CA LEU A 53 -18.31 -9.99 -3.95
C LEU A 53 -19.65 -10.43 -4.51
N THR A 54 -19.93 -11.72 -4.37
CA THR A 54 -21.27 -12.30 -4.54
C THR A 54 -21.81 -12.64 -3.15
N ARG A 55 -22.90 -11.97 -2.73
CA ARG A 55 -23.55 -12.24 -1.44
C ARG A 55 -24.74 -13.18 -1.64
N VAL A 56 -24.69 -14.38 -1.08
CA VAL A 56 -25.80 -15.35 -1.11
C VAL A 56 -26.17 -15.74 0.32
N ALA A 57 -27.45 -15.61 0.67
CA ALA A 57 -27.96 -15.93 2.01
C ALA A 57 -27.15 -15.29 3.17
N GLY A 58 -26.71 -14.04 3.00
CA GLY A 58 -25.90 -13.35 4.01
C GLY A 58 -24.42 -13.76 4.05
N LYS A 59 -23.97 -14.69 3.20
CA LYS A 59 -22.57 -15.14 3.12
C LYS A 59 -21.84 -14.54 1.92
N ASP A 60 -20.57 -14.23 2.14
CA ASP A 60 -19.67 -13.65 1.13
C ASP A 60 -18.96 -14.74 0.33
N PHE A 61 -19.10 -14.66 -0.99
CA PHE A 61 -18.42 -15.49 -1.95
C PHE A 61 -17.68 -14.64 -2.97
N VAL A 62 -16.68 -15.27 -3.60
CA VAL A 62 -15.92 -14.73 -4.71
C VAL A 62 -15.81 -15.81 -5.78
N THR A 63 -15.45 -15.40 -7.00
CA THR A 63 -15.14 -16.31 -8.10
C THR A 63 -13.65 -16.27 -8.40
N PRO A 64 -13.04 -17.33 -8.95
CA PRO A 64 -11.63 -17.30 -9.35
C PRO A 64 -11.31 -16.14 -10.32
N SER A 65 -12.24 -15.86 -11.24
CA SER A 65 -12.13 -14.75 -12.19
C SER A 65 -11.98 -13.40 -11.48
N ALA A 66 -12.80 -13.13 -10.46
CA ALA A 66 -12.72 -11.90 -9.68
C ALA A 66 -11.39 -11.76 -8.93
N ILE A 67 -10.83 -12.87 -8.43
CA ILE A 67 -9.51 -12.84 -7.77
C ILE A 67 -8.39 -12.59 -8.77
N LYS A 68 -8.43 -13.22 -9.95
CA LYS A 68 -7.44 -13.00 -11.02
C LYS A 68 -7.43 -11.53 -11.45
N GLU A 69 -8.61 -10.94 -11.63
CA GLU A 69 -8.75 -9.51 -11.96
C GLU A 69 -8.26 -8.60 -10.82
N MET A 70 -8.61 -8.91 -9.56
CA MET A 70 -8.08 -8.18 -8.40
C MET A 70 -6.54 -8.20 -8.38
N LEU A 71 -5.92 -9.38 -8.59
CA LEU A 71 -4.45 -9.51 -8.64
C LEU A 71 -3.82 -8.74 -9.80
N ARG A 72 -4.51 -8.67 -10.95
CA ARG A 72 -4.10 -7.84 -12.09
C ARG A 72 -4.12 -6.35 -11.71
N LEU A 73 -5.18 -5.87 -11.08
CA LEU A 73 -5.30 -4.48 -10.62
C LEU A 73 -4.26 -4.12 -9.55
N CYS A 74 -4.04 -5.00 -8.56
CA CYS A 74 -3.01 -4.80 -7.54
C CYS A 74 -1.60 -4.68 -8.12
N ARG A 75 -1.33 -5.29 -9.29
CA ARG A 75 -0.05 -5.14 -9.98
C ARG A 75 0.11 -3.77 -10.64
N SER A 76 -0.99 -3.18 -11.13
CA SER A 76 -0.98 -1.91 -11.86
C SER A 76 -1.04 -0.68 -10.95
N ASP A 77 -1.65 -0.79 -9.77
CA ASP A 77 -1.82 0.32 -8.83
C ASP A 77 -0.58 0.64 -7.98
N GLN A 78 0.57 -0.03 -8.19
CA GLN A 78 1.85 0.35 -7.56
C GLN A 78 2.45 1.66 -8.13
N LYS A 79 1.60 2.59 -8.59
CA LYS A 79 2.03 3.92 -9.01
C LYS A 79 1.99 4.83 -7.78
N ASP A 80 3.19 5.10 -7.26
CA ASP A 80 3.57 6.09 -6.24
C ASP A 80 2.45 6.49 -5.27
N HIS A 81 2.50 5.94 -4.05
CA HIS A 81 1.78 6.50 -2.92
C HIS A 81 2.28 7.94 -2.68
N ALA A 82 1.66 8.91 -3.35
CA ALA A 82 1.67 10.29 -2.91
C ALA A 82 1.01 10.30 -1.53
N SER A 83 1.83 10.36 -0.49
CA SER A 83 1.42 10.50 0.90
C SER A 83 0.57 11.77 1.03
N MET A 84 -0.75 11.62 0.95
CA MET A 84 -1.68 12.69 1.27
C MET A 84 -1.84 12.75 2.79
N ASN A 85 -0.84 13.30 3.46
CA ASN A 85 -1.04 13.91 4.77
C ASN A 85 -1.77 15.24 4.54
N ALA A 86 -3.09 15.19 4.35
CA ALA A 86 -3.91 16.39 4.51
C ALA A 86 -4.12 16.58 6.02
N PRO A 87 -3.55 17.61 6.68
CA PRO A 87 -3.95 17.92 8.04
C PRO A 87 -5.41 18.36 8.01
N HIS A 88 -6.23 17.73 8.84
CA HIS A 88 -7.61 18.14 9.09
C HIS A 88 -7.62 19.63 9.44
N ALA A 89 -8.12 20.45 8.52
CA ALA A 89 -8.41 21.86 8.77
C ALA A 89 -9.55 21.94 9.79
N ALA A 90 -9.18 22.04 11.07
CA ALA A 90 -10.08 22.37 12.16
C ALA A 90 -10.66 23.77 11.90
N THR A 91 -11.96 23.84 11.69
CA THR A 91 -12.70 25.08 11.51
C THR A 91 -12.97 25.76 12.85
N SER A 92 -12.33 26.93 13.03
CA SER A 92 -12.86 28.18 13.60
C SER A 92 -13.43 28.23 15.03
N ARG A 93 -12.72 28.96 15.92
CA ARG A 93 -13.19 30.25 16.52
C ARG A 93 -12.19 30.83 17.53
N GLY A 94 -11.84 32.12 17.37
CA GLY A 94 -11.40 32.98 18.48
C GLY A 94 -10.16 33.87 18.28
N LYS A 95 -10.36 35.09 17.74
CA LYS A 95 -9.68 36.38 18.04
C LYS A 95 -8.15 36.46 18.33
N SER A 96 -7.40 36.90 17.29
CA SER A 96 -6.44 38.03 17.23
C SER A 96 -5.16 38.08 18.12
N PRO A 97 -4.15 38.93 17.84
CA PRO A 97 -2.98 38.61 17.01
C PRO A 97 -1.66 38.72 17.80
N THR A 98 -0.86 37.66 17.85
CA THR A 98 0.52 37.74 18.35
C THR A 98 1.48 37.24 17.28
N ARG A 99 2.27 38.20 16.78
CA ARG A 99 3.35 38.04 15.81
C ARG A 99 4.33 36.96 16.30
N ALA A 100 4.44 35.87 15.56
CA ALA A 100 5.61 34.99 15.63
C ALA A 100 6.13 34.79 14.21
N SER A 101 7.32 35.34 14.00
CA SER A 101 8.16 35.18 12.82
C SER A 101 8.37 33.69 12.52
N GLY A 102 8.26 33.32 11.25
CA GLY A 102 8.55 31.97 10.77
C GLY A 102 8.69 32.00 9.27
N SER A 103 9.77 32.63 8.78
CA SER A 103 10.11 32.63 7.37
C SER A 103 10.26 31.19 6.85
N SER A 104 9.67 30.99 5.66
CA SER A 104 10.29 30.29 4.53
C SER A 104 10.75 28.84 4.75
N GLU A 105 9.90 27.88 4.38
CA GLU A 105 10.36 26.52 4.03
C GLU A 105 11.42 26.55 2.91
N MET A 106 11.39 27.56 2.04
CA MET A 106 12.39 27.75 0.98
C MET A 106 13.78 28.09 1.54
N ASP A 107 13.90 28.76 2.69
CA ASP A 107 15.20 29.15 3.25
C ASP A 107 15.94 27.95 3.83
N ARG A 108 15.23 27.00 4.45
CA ARG A 108 15.83 25.77 5.00
C ARG A 108 16.35 24.85 3.90
N LEU A 109 15.58 24.69 2.81
CA LEU A 109 16.00 23.89 1.65
C LEU A 109 17.14 24.55 0.88
N ARG A 110 17.15 25.89 0.77
CA ARG A 110 18.26 26.64 0.15
C ARG A 110 19.56 26.55 0.96
N LEU A 111 19.50 26.62 2.29
CA LEU A 111 20.66 26.49 3.15
C LEU A 111 21.29 25.07 3.07
N ALA A 112 20.46 24.03 3.03
CA ALA A 112 20.94 22.65 2.90
C ALA A 112 21.67 22.40 1.56
N GLN A 113 21.15 22.91 0.44
CA GLN A 113 21.83 22.80 -0.86
C GLN A 113 23.14 23.60 -0.92
N ALA A 114 23.20 24.77 -0.28
CA ALA A 114 24.41 25.59 -0.27
C ALA A 114 25.57 24.89 0.46
N ALA A 115 25.31 24.27 1.61
CA ALA A 115 26.32 23.53 2.36
C ALA A 115 26.88 22.33 1.56
N ALA A 116 26.02 21.58 0.87
CA ALA A 116 26.42 20.43 0.07
C ALA A 116 27.23 20.80 -1.19
N ARG A 117 27.01 21.99 -1.77
CA ARG A 117 27.79 22.47 -2.92
C ARG A 117 29.19 22.95 -2.51
N MET A 118 29.34 23.53 -1.32
CA MET A 118 30.65 23.98 -0.83
C MET A 118 31.60 22.80 -0.55
N THR A 119 31.07 21.69 -0.01
CA THR A 119 31.89 20.49 0.25
C THR A 119 32.35 19.79 -1.02
N SER A 120 31.53 19.74 -2.07
CA SER A 120 31.92 19.12 -3.34
C SER A 120 32.99 19.92 -4.09
N LEU A 121 32.92 21.26 -4.05
CA LEU A 121 33.95 22.12 -4.64
C LEU A 121 35.29 22.00 -3.92
N ALA A 122 35.30 21.99 -2.58
CA ALA A 122 36.54 21.85 -1.80
C ALA A 122 37.25 20.50 -2.03
N LEU A 123 36.49 19.43 -2.26
CA LEU A 123 37.07 18.12 -2.62
C LEU A 123 37.62 18.10 -4.04
N LYS A 124 36.98 18.81 -4.98
CA LYS A 124 37.43 18.91 -6.36
C LYS A 124 38.77 19.65 -6.47
N GLU A 125 38.93 20.77 -5.77
CA GLU A 125 40.20 21.51 -5.70
C GLU A 125 41.34 20.66 -5.10
N ARG A 126 41.05 19.80 -4.12
CA ARG A 126 42.03 18.88 -3.52
C ARG A 126 42.42 17.69 -4.41
N SER A 127 41.64 17.41 -5.44
CA SER A 127 41.87 16.28 -6.35
C SER A 127 42.64 16.66 -7.61
N LEU A 128 42.98 17.94 -7.79
CA LEU A 128 43.84 18.38 -8.89
C LEU A 128 45.30 18.01 -8.57
N PRO A 129 45.95 17.18 -9.40
CA PRO A 129 47.36 16.83 -9.23
C PRO A 129 48.27 18.00 -9.64
N THR A 130 49.30 18.27 -8.84
CA THR A 130 50.46 19.08 -9.22
C THR A 130 51.37 18.28 -10.14
#